data_AF-A0A1S9B262-F1
#
_entry.id   AF-A0A1S9B262-F1
#
_cell.length_a   1.000
_cell.length_b   1.000
_cell.length_c   1.000
_cell.angle_alpha   90.00
_cell.angle_beta   90.00
_cell.angle_gamma   90.00
#
_symmetry.space_group_name_H-M   'P 1'
#
loop_
_entity.id
_entity.type
_entity.pdbx_description
1 polymer ?
#
loop_
_entity_poly.entity_id
_entity_poly.type
_entity_poly.pdbx_seq_one_letter_code
_entity_poly.pdbx_strand_id
1 'polypeptide(L)'
;MTKKRLTHRQRAQQYLREAQAAGNTALAGEFVQVLHELEQPRKQAVGLLMKRLAATPHFETKYFISRVFETVKDERVLRPLMRAIADPANVGYTANFIWACSAYDCTRHLQFFVRLLLRSTDPGEPVVACLDVLDNMQGPFEPAVLKRGVAQLLRRNGPQLVPDATLHPLDELFTTQAAYILLDKYFTQVDQTYKSPL
;
A
#
# COMPACT_ATOMS: atom_id res chain seq x y z
N MET A 1 -24.70 0.19 -19.45
CA MET A 1 -25.21 -0.20 -18.12
C MET A 1 -24.08 -0.08 -17.10
N THR A 2 -24.07 0.96 -16.27
CA THR A 2 -23.08 1.15 -15.21
C THR A 2 -23.40 0.21 -14.04
N LYS A 3 -22.56 -0.80 -13.78
CA LYS A 3 -22.70 -1.66 -12.59
C LYS A 3 -22.62 -0.76 -11.35
N LYS A 4 -23.69 -0.72 -10.54
CA LYS A 4 -23.73 0.04 -9.29
C LYS A 4 -22.68 -0.52 -8.33
N ARG A 5 -21.70 0.30 -7.94
CA ARG A 5 -20.62 -0.12 -7.02
C ARG A 5 -21.22 -0.41 -5.64
N LEU A 6 -20.95 -1.60 -5.11
CA LEU A 6 -21.44 -2.02 -3.79
C LEU A 6 -20.82 -1.16 -2.69
N THR A 7 -21.58 -0.89 -1.63
CA THR A 7 -21.04 -0.31 -0.40
C THR A 7 -20.16 -1.32 0.34
N HIS A 8 -19.28 -0.85 1.23
CA HIS A 8 -18.44 -1.74 2.06
C HIS A 8 -19.28 -2.75 2.86
N ARG A 9 -20.42 -2.32 3.41
CA ARG A 9 -21.38 -3.20 4.09
C ARG A 9 -21.94 -4.28 3.17
N GLN A 10 -22.40 -3.90 1.97
CA GLN A 10 -22.94 -4.85 0.99
C GLN A 10 -21.87 -5.87 0.54
N ARG A 11 -20.62 -5.41 0.39
CA ARG A 11 -19.51 -6.28 0.02
C ARG A 11 -19.12 -7.23 1.16
N ALA A 12 -19.11 -6.78 2.40
CA ALA A 12 -18.91 -7.66 3.56
C ALA A 12 -20.03 -8.71 3.69
N GLN A 13 -21.29 -8.33 3.42
CA GLN A 13 -22.42 -9.27 3.37
C GLN A 13 -22.29 -10.29 2.24
N GLN A 14 -21.70 -9.91 1.11
CA GLN A 14 -21.40 -10.84 0.03
C GLN A 14 -20.33 -11.85 0.46
N TYR A 15 -19.19 -11.40 1.01
CA TYR A 15 -18.15 -12.29 1.52
C TYR A 15 -18.66 -13.24 2.60
N LEU A 16 -19.56 -12.78 3.48
CA LEU A 16 -20.21 -13.64 4.47
C LEU A 16 -21.01 -14.76 3.81
N ARG A 17 -21.84 -14.44 2.80
CA ARG A 17 -22.64 -15.44 2.09
C ARG A 17 -21.78 -16.44 1.32
N GLU A 18 -20.70 -15.96 0.70
CA GLU A 18 -19.74 -16.81 -0.01
C GLU A 18 -19.01 -17.76 0.94
N ALA A 19 -18.55 -17.27 2.10
CA ALA A 19 -17.92 -18.10 3.12
C ALA A 19 -18.88 -19.15 3.70
N GLN A 20 -20.15 -18.78 3.92
CA GLN A 20 -21.19 -19.71 4.37
C GLN A 20 -21.49 -20.79 3.31
N ALA A 21 -21.63 -20.40 2.05
CA ALA A 21 -21.87 -21.34 0.95
C ALA A 21 -20.70 -22.31 0.76
N ALA A 22 -19.47 -21.86 1.00
CA ALA A 22 -18.27 -22.69 0.97
C ALA A 22 -18.07 -23.55 2.23
N GLY A 23 -18.94 -23.43 3.25
CA GLY A 23 -18.78 -24.13 4.52
C GLY A 23 -17.61 -23.64 5.38
N ASN A 24 -16.98 -22.51 5.05
CA ASN A 24 -15.88 -21.94 5.82
C ASN A 24 -16.42 -21.13 7.02
N THR A 25 -16.67 -21.83 8.11
CA THR A 25 -17.25 -21.26 9.34
C THR A 25 -16.35 -20.21 10.00
N ALA A 26 -15.03 -20.38 9.93
CA ALA A 26 -14.06 -19.43 10.49
C ALA A 26 -14.11 -18.08 9.75
N LEU A 27 -14.02 -18.12 8.41
CA LEU A 27 -14.10 -16.92 7.58
C LEU A 27 -15.48 -16.24 7.68
N ALA A 28 -16.55 -17.03 7.71
CA ALA A 28 -17.90 -16.51 7.93
C ALA A 28 -17.99 -15.78 9.29
N GLY A 29 -17.45 -16.38 10.36
CA GLY A 29 -17.38 -15.75 11.67
C GLY A 29 -16.62 -14.43 11.67
N GLU A 30 -15.51 -14.34 10.92
CA GLU A 30 -14.78 -13.08 10.77
C GLU A 30 -15.59 -12.02 10.05
N PHE A 31 -16.31 -12.35 8.97
CA PHE A 31 -17.13 -11.38 8.27
C PHE A 31 -18.38 -10.94 9.05
N VAL A 32 -18.92 -11.79 9.94
CA VAL A 32 -19.93 -11.36 10.93
C VAL A 32 -19.33 -10.27 11.84
N GLN A 33 -18.11 -10.46 12.33
CA GLN A 33 -17.46 -9.46 13.18
C GLN A 33 -17.11 -8.18 12.39
N VAL A 34 -16.62 -8.30 11.16
CA VAL A 34 -16.38 -7.12 10.28
C VAL A 34 -17.66 -6.31 10.08
N LEU A 35 -18.80 -6.98 9.85
CA LEU A 35 -20.09 -6.29 9.73
C LEU A 35 -20.45 -5.53 11.01
N HIS A 36 -20.27 -6.16 12.17
CA HIS A 36 -20.51 -5.52 13.46
C HIS A 36 -19.57 -4.31 13.70
N GLU A 37 -18.32 -4.40 13.28
CA GLU A 37 -17.35 -3.30 13.38
C GLU A 37 -17.72 -2.13 12.46
N LEU A 38 -18.21 -2.41 11.25
CA LEU A 38 -18.67 -1.38 10.31
C LEU A 38 -19.93 -0.64 10.76
N GLU A 39 -20.71 -1.21 11.69
CA GLU A 39 -21.87 -0.57 12.30
C GLU A 39 -21.49 0.43 13.41
N GLN A 40 -20.26 0.36 13.91
CA GLN A 40 -19.77 1.29 14.92
C GLN A 40 -19.56 2.70 14.34
N PRO A 41 -19.53 3.75 15.18
CA PRO A 41 -19.14 5.08 14.75
C PRO A 41 -17.79 5.05 14.02
N ARG A 42 -17.66 5.80 12.92
CA ARG A 42 -16.53 5.72 11.98
C ARG A 42 -15.15 5.66 12.65
N LYS A 43 -14.87 6.51 13.64
CA LYS A 43 -13.57 6.52 14.35
C LYS A 43 -13.30 5.21 15.09
N GLN A 44 -14.33 4.62 15.69
CA GLN A 44 -14.24 3.34 16.41
C GLN A 44 -14.14 2.19 15.41
N ALA A 45 -14.94 2.19 14.34
CA ALA A 45 -14.89 1.21 13.26
C ALA A 45 -13.47 1.09 12.68
N VAL A 46 -12.84 2.22 12.33
CA VAL A 46 -11.44 2.24 11.84
C VAL A 46 -10.49 1.65 12.88
N GLY A 47 -10.64 2.00 14.16
CA GLY A 47 -9.87 1.44 15.27
C GLY A 47 -9.97 -0.09 15.38
N LEU A 48 -11.18 -0.63 15.26
CA LEU A 48 -11.44 -2.07 15.34
C LEU A 48 -10.90 -2.81 14.11
N LEU A 49 -11.14 -2.28 12.91
CA LEU A 49 -10.62 -2.84 11.67
C LEU A 49 -9.08 -2.87 11.64
N MET A 50 -8.40 -1.86 12.22
CA MET A 50 -6.94 -1.88 12.35
C MET A 50 -6.46 -3.03 13.23
N LYS A 51 -7.15 -3.31 14.34
CA LYS A 51 -6.85 -4.48 15.20
C LYS A 51 -7.12 -5.78 14.46
N ARG A 52 -8.22 -5.85 13.72
CA ARG A 52 -8.59 -7.05 12.95
C ARG A 52 -7.58 -7.37 11.85
N LEU A 53 -7.12 -6.37 11.10
CA LEU A 53 -6.11 -6.56 10.05
C LEU A 53 -4.86 -7.28 10.59
N ALA A 54 -4.46 -6.96 11.82
CA ALA A 54 -3.31 -7.58 12.47
C ALA A 54 -3.59 -8.98 13.06
N ALA A 55 -4.85 -9.29 13.37
CA ALA A 55 -5.23 -10.51 14.09
C ALA A 55 -5.74 -11.64 13.17
N THR A 56 -6.34 -11.30 12.03
CA THR A 56 -6.92 -12.29 11.13
C THR A 56 -5.83 -13.11 10.41
N PRO A 57 -5.96 -14.44 10.34
CA PRO A 57 -5.15 -15.27 9.45
C PRO A 57 -5.69 -15.29 8.00
N HIS A 58 -6.93 -14.87 7.76
CA HIS A 58 -7.59 -15.00 6.46
C HIS A 58 -7.26 -13.81 5.54
N PHE A 59 -6.71 -14.11 4.37
CA PHE A 59 -6.35 -13.08 3.40
C PHE A 59 -7.57 -12.29 2.91
N GLU A 60 -8.72 -12.93 2.71
CA GLU A 60 -9.95 -12.30 2.23
C GLU A 60 -10.40 -11.17 3.15
N THR A 61 -10.26 -11.38 4.47
CA THR A 61 -10.54 -10.37 5.48
C THR A 61 -9.51 -9.25 5.45
N LYS A 62 -8.21 -9.58 5.34
CA LYS A 62 -7.14 -8.56 5.19
C LYS A 62 -7.35 -7.69 3.95
N TYR A 63 -7.65 -8.32 2.81
CA TYR A 63 -7.95 -7.68 1.54
C TYR A 63 -9.16 -6.76 1.66
N PHE A 64 -10.26 -7.25 2.23
CA PHE A 64 -11.45 -6.43 2.44
C PHE A 64 -11.11 -5.18 3.28
N ILE A 65 -10.36 -5.35 4.37
CA ILE A 65 -9.97 -4.24 5.24
C ILE A 65 -9.07 -3.24 4.50
N SER A 66 -8.12 -3.69 3.67
CA SER A 66 -7.27 -2.78 2.89
C SER A 66 -8.10 -1.93 1.92
N ARG A 67 -9.10 -2.53 1.26
CA ARG A 67 -10.06 -1.80 0.40
C ARG A 67 -10.92 -0.80 1.17
N VAL A 68 -11.26 -1.09 2.42
CA VAL A 68 -11.93 -0.10 3.29
C VAL A 68 -10.97 1.05 3.55
N PHE A 69 -9.73 0.75 3.96
CA PHE A 69 -8.72 1.74 4.32
C PHE A 69 -8.35 2.70 3.20
N GLU A 70 -8.44 2.32 1.92
CA GLU A 70 -8.33 3.27 0.79
C GLU A 70 -9.29 4.48 0.89
N THR A 71 -10.43 4.32 1.58
CA THR A 71 -11.51 5.31 1.57
C THR A 71 -11.68 6.08 2.89
N VAL A 72 -11.00 5.66 3.96
CA VAL A 72 -11.29 6.18 5.32
C VAL A 72 -10.65 7.54 5.63
N LYS A 73 -9.70 8.03 4.80
CA LYS A 73 -8.99 9.32 4.98
C LYS A 73 -8.44 9.51 6.42
N ASP A 74 -7.95 8.44 7.04
CA ASP A 74 -7.38 8.44 8.39
C ASP A 74 -5.96 7.87 8.32
N GLU A 75 -4.94 8.73 8.37
CA GLU A 75 -3.53 8.34 8.21
C GLU A 75 -3.05 7.32 9.25
N ARG A 76 -3.77 7.15 10.37
CA ARG A 76 -3.41 6.14 11.39
C ARG A 76 -3.41 4.72 10.83
N VAL A 77 -4.11 4.46 9.72
CA VAL A 77 -4.13 3.16 9.04
C VAL A 77 -2.83 2.82 8.33
N LEU A 78 -1.98 3.80 8.03
CA LEU A 78 -0.71 3.58 7.31
C LEU A 78 0.21 2.63 8.06
N ARG A 79 0.37 2.79 9.38
CA ARG A 79 1.26 1.91 10.16
C ARG A 79 0.77 0.46 10.17
N PRO A 80 -0.50 0.13 10.41
CA PRO A 80 -1.04 -1.22 10.22
C PRO A 80 -0.83 -1.76 8.80
N LEU A 81 -1.08 -0.97 7.75
CA LEU A 81 -0.87 -1.39 6.36
C LEU A 81 0.61 -1.71 6.09
N MET A 82 1.54 -0.84 6.50
CA MET A 82 2.98 -1.06 6.36
C MET A 82 3.48 -2.29 7.12
N ARG A 83 2.87 -2.60 8.27
CA ARG A 83 3.14 -3.86 8.99
C ARG A 83 2.65 -5.07 8.19
N ALA A 84 1.46 -5.00 7.60
CA ALA A 84 0.94 -6.06 6.74
C ALA A 84 1.80 -6.26 5.49
N ILE A 85 2.33 -5.18 4.90
CA ILE A 85 3.28 -5.24 3.77
C ILE A 85 4.57 -5.97 4.16
N ALA A 86 5.07 -5.75 5.37
CA ALA A 86 6.33 -6.32 5.85
C ALA A 86 6.18 -7.74 6.43
N ASP A 87 4.96 -8.26 6.58
CA ASP A 87 4.67 -9.55 7.19
C ASP A 87 4.89 -10.69 6.17
N PRO A 88 5.79 -11.65 6.45
CA PRO A 88 6.03 -12.80 5.56
C PRO A 88 4.79 -13.64 5.28
N ALA A 89 3.79 -13.65 6.18
CA ALA A 89 2.54 -14.37 5.95
C ALA A 89 1.70 -13.79 4.80
N ASN A 90 2.04 -12.59 4.32
CA ASN A 90 1.31 -11.90 3.26
C ASN A 90 2.07 -11.90 1.92
N VAL A 91 3.16 -12.67 1.79
CA VAL A 91 3.86 -12.84 0.50
C VAL A 91 2.88 -13.33 -0.56
N GLY A 92 2.93 -12.73 -1.76
CA GLY A 92 1.96 -12.95 -2.84
C GLY A 92 0.73 -12.04 -2.78
N TYR A 93 0.50 -11.33 -1.67
CA TYR A 93 -0.67 -10.47 -1.47
C TYR A 93 -0.34 -9.02 -1.12
N THR A 94 0.96 -8.69 -1.02
CA THR A 94 1.46 -7.40 -0.52
C THR A 94 0.96 -6.20 -1.32
N ALA A 95 0.77 -6.34 -2.63
CA ALA A 95 0.25 -5.29 -3.52
C ALA A 95 -1.07 -4.68 -2.99
N ASN A 96 -1.96 -5.50 -2.44
CA ASN A 96 -3.26 -5.05 -1.92
C ASN A 96 -3.16 -4.06 -0.75
N PHE A 97 -2.08 -4.15 0.03
CA PHE A 97 -1.82 -3.23 1.12
C PHE A 97 -1.06 -1.99 0.65
N ILE A 98 -0.20 -2.14 -0.37
CA ILE A 98 0.53 -1.02 -0.98
C ILE A 98 -0.45 -0.09 -1.72
N TRP A 99 -1.37 -0.63 -2.51
CA TRP A 99 -2.45 0.13 -3.14
C TRP A 99 -3.29 0.90 -2.11
N ALA A 100 -3.53 0.32 -0.94
CA ALA A 100 -4.24 1.03 0.12
C ALA A 100 -3.45 2.24 0.66
N CYS A 101 -2.13 2.16 0.70
CA CYS A 101 -1.27 3.29 1.08
C CYS A 101 -1.28 4.41 0.03
N SER A 102 -1.52 4.12 -1.26
CA SER A 102 -1.44 5.15 -2.32
C SER A 102 -2.56 6.19 -2.25
N ALA A 103 -3.62 5.91 -1.50
CA ALA A 103 -4.68 6.87 -1.19
C ALA A 103 -4.27 7.97 -0.20
N TYR A 104 -3.03 7.94 0.30
CA TYR A 104 -2.52 8.83 1.36
C TYR A 104 -1.21 9.50 0.94
N ASP A 105 -0.93 10.66 1.51
CA ASP A 105 0.41 11.23 1.43
C ASP A 105 1.38 10.43 2.30
N CYS A 106 2.23 9.64 1.63
CA CYS A 106 3.20 8.78 2.26
C CYS A 106 4.59 9.43 2.42
N THR A 107 4.77 10.74 2.20
CA THR A 107 6.07 11.42 2.25
C THR A 107 6.89 11.09 3.51
N ARG A 108 6.26 11.07 4.69
CA ARG A 108 6.93 10.73 5.97
C ARG A 108 7.45 9.29 6.03
N HIS A 109 7.01 8.45 5.12
CA HIS A 109 7.34 7.03 5.02
C HIS A 109 8.17 6.71 3.77
N LEU A 110 8.73 7.70 3.08
CA LEU A 110 9.55 7.53 1.87
C LEU A 110 10.57 6.38 1.98
N GLN A 111 11.36 6.35 3.06
CA GLN A 111 12.38 5.31 3.24
C GLN A 111 11.82 3.88 3.35
N PHE A 112 10.58 3.71 3.79
CA PHE A 112 9.93 2.40 3.80
C PHE A 112 9.70 1.92 2.37
N PHE A 113 9.09 2.74 1.52
CA PHE A 113 8.78 2.40 0.13
C PHE A 113 10.02 2.27 -0.74
N VAL A 114 11.05 3.12 -0.54
CA VAL A 114 12.35 2.94 -1.20
C VAL A 114 12.99 1.60 -0.82
N ARG A 115 12.97 1.21 0.47
CA ARG A 115 13.51 -0.09 0.89
C ARG A 115 12.70 -1.27 0.35
N LEU A 116 11.39 -1.10 0.19
CA LEU A 116 10.53 -2.12 -0.41
C LEU A 116 10.95 -2.39 -1.85
N LEU A 117 11.13 -1.34 -2.66
CA LEU A 117 11.63 -1.44 -4.04
C LEU A 117 13.01 -2.09 -4.09
N LEU A 118 13.96 -1.60 -3.27
CA LEU A 118 15.34 -2.10 -3.27
C LEU A 118 15.48 -3.57 -2.83
N ARG A 119 14.49 -4.12 -2.14
CA ARG A 119 14.45 -5.52 -1.69
C ARG A 119 13.55 -6.40 -2.53
N SER A 120 12.80 -5.84 -3.49
CA SER A 120 11.91 -6.63 -4.32
C SER A 120 12.71 -7.57 -5.21
N THR A 121 12.37 -8.85 -5.18
CA THR A 121 12.91 -9.86 -6.09
C THR A 121 11.94 -10.14 -7.25
N ASP A 122 10.78 -9.47 -7.24
CA ASP A 122 9.71 -9.60 -8.21
C ASP A 122 9.33 -8.20 -8.72
N PRO A 123 9.63 -7.84 -9.97
CA PRO A 123 9.20 -6.60 -10.59
C PRO A 123 7.72 -6.67 -11.04
N GLY A 124 6.85 -7.29 -10.26
CA GLY A 124 5.43 -7.44 -10.52
C GLY A 124 4.55 -6.34 -9.92
N GLU A 125 3.29 -6.68 -9.66
CA GLU A 125 2.28 -5.75 -9.13
C GLU A 125 2.71 -4.98 -7.85
N PRO A 126 3.41 -5.57 -6.86
CA PRO A 126 3.83 -4.83 -5.68
C PRO A 126 4.76 -3.65 -5.98
N VAL A 127 5.62 -3.78 -7.00
CA VAL A 127 6.53 -2.70 -7.43
C VAL A 127 5.73 -1.58 -8.09
N VAL A 128 4.80 -1.92 -8.99
CA VAL A 128 3.91 -0.95 -9.64
C VAL A 128 3.07 -0.18 -8.61
N ALA A 129 2.47 -0.89 -7.65
CA ALA A 129 1.73 -0.27 -6.55
C ALA A 129 2.61 0.68 -5.74
N CYS A 130 3.89 0.33 -5.54
CA CYS A 130 4.83 1.17 -4.81
C CYS A 130 5.19 2.45 -5.60
N LEU A 131 5.29 2.38 -6.93
CA LEU A 131 5.49 3.56 -7.77
C LEU A 131 4.32 4.54 -7.64
N ASP A 132 3.08 4.05 -7.62
CA ASP A 132 1.87 4.87 -7.40
C ASP A 132 1.90 5.57 -6.03
N VAL A 133 2.36 4.88 -4.98
CA VAL A 133 2.57 5.50 -3.67
C VAL A 133 3.58 6.65 -3.75
N LEU A 134 4.71 6.46 -4.45
CA LEU A 134 5.73 7.51 -4.60
C LEU A 134 5.18 8.71 -5.39
N ASP A 135 4.38 8.48 -6.42
CA ASP A 135 3.79 9.55 -7.23
C ASP A 135 2.73 10.34 -6.45
N ASN A 136 2.03 9.72 -5.50
CA ASN A 136 1.05 10.41 -4.65
C ASN A 136 1.66 11.14 -3.44
N MET A 137 2.99 11.08 -3.24
CA MET A 137 3.67 11.85 -2.18
C MET A 137 3.68 13.35 -2.49
N GLN A 138 3.26 14.16 -1.53
CA GLN A 138 3.06 15.60 -1.72
C GLN A 138 4.25 16.45 -1.28
N GLY A 139 5.12 15.90 -0.43
CA GLY A 139 6.20 16.66 0.19
C GLY A 139 5.74 17.41 1.45
N PRO A 140 6.61 18.23 2.06
CA PRO A 140 7.97 18.48 1.63
C PRO A 140 8.89 17.28 1.92
N PHE A 141 9.77 17.00 0.98
CA PHE A 141 10.83 16.02 1.11
C PHE A 141 12.05 16.63 1.79
N GLU A 142 12.61 15.91 2.75
CA GLU A 142 13.91 16.25 3.33
C GLU A 142 15.01 15.94 2.29
N PRO A 143 15.83 16.92 1.89
CA PRO A 143 16.77 16.76 0.78
C PRO A 143 17.77 15.62 0.95
N ALA A 144 18.32 15.41 2.15
CA ALA A 144 19.33 14.37 2.37
C ALA A 144 18.73 12.96 2.26
N VAL A 145 17.54 12.74 2.79
CA VAL A 145 16.79 11.49 2.69
C VAL A 145 16.38 11.21 1.25
N LEU A 146 15.87 12.21 0.53
CA LEU A 146 15.47 12.04 -0.87
C LEU A 146 16.66 11.73 -1.77
N LYS A 147 17.74 12.52 -1.70
CA LYS A 147 18.95 12.29 -2.50
C LYS A 147 19.56 10.92 -2.22
N ARG A 148 19.57 10.48 -0.96
CA ARG A 148 20.03 9.14 -0.60
C ARG A 148 19.15 8.07 -1.23
N GLY A 149 17.82 8.20 -1.16
CA GLY A 149 16.89 7.25 -1.75
C GLY A 149 17.05 7.13 -3.27
N VAL A 150 17.13 8.27 -3.97
CA VAL A 150 17.38 8.35 -5.42
C VAL A 150 18.71 7.68 -5.77
N ALA A 151 19.79 8.00 -5.04
CA ALA A 151 21.10 7.39 -5.29
C ALA A 151 21.09 5.88 -5.08
N GLN A 152 20.35 5.37 -4.09
CA GLN A 152 20.20 3.94 -3.86
C GLN A 152 19.43 3.24 -4.99
N LEU A 153 18.35 3.85 -5.47
CA LEU A 153 17.54 3.33 -6.57
C LEU A 153 18.35 3.25 -7.88
N LEU A 154 19.08 4.32 -8.22
CA LEU A 154 19.89 4.39 -9.45
C LEU A 154 21.17 3.55 -9.39
N ARG A 155 21.67 3.24 -8.19
CA ARG A 155 22.90 2.45 -7.98
C ARG A 155 22.61 1.05 -7.47
N ARG A 156 21.43 0.48 -7.76
CA ARG A 156 21.08 -0.89 -7.39
C ARG A 156 21.88 -1.90 -8.22
N ASN A 157 23.20 -1.83 -8.16
CA ASN A 157 24.19 -2.64 -8.88
C ASN A 157 24.71 -3.80 -7.98
N GLY A 158 23.87 -4.30 -7.08
CA GLY A 158 24.19 -5.43 -6.21
C GLY A 158 24.08 -6.78 -6.92
N PRO A 159 24.27 -7.92 -6.21
CA PRO A 159 23.97 -9.23 -6.78
C PRO A 159 22.54 -9.22 -7.35
N GLN A 160 22.34 -9.82 -8.53
CA GLN A 160 21.04 -9.86 -9.20
C GLN A 160 19.96 -10.32 -8.21
N LEU A 161 19.11 -9.38 -7.80
CA LEU A 161 18.01 -9.66 -6.88
C LEU A 161 16.84 -10.31 -7.60
N VAL A 162 16.70 -10.01 -8.90
CA VAL A 162 15.79 -10.69 -9.81
C VAL A 162 16.56 -11.83 -10.48
N PRO A 163 16.27 -13.10 -10.15
CA PRO A 163 17.01 -14.24 -10.69
C PRO A 163 16.73 -14.48 -12.18
N ASP A 164 15.58 -14.03 -12.66
CA ASP A 164 15.16 -14.17 -14.04
C ASP A 164 15.76 -13.05 -14.91
N ALA A 165 16.67 -13.43 -15.81
CA ALA A 165 17.33 -12.52 -16.73
C ALA A 165 16.36 -11.76 -17.65
N THR A 166 15.16 -12.30 -17.91
CA THR A 166 14.14 -11.63 -18.73
C THR A 166 13.40 -10.53 -17.97
N LEU A 167 13.33 -10.64 -16.65
CA LEU A 167 12.69 -9.66 -15.77
C LEU A 167 13.65 -8.58 -15.27
N HIS A 168 14.97 -8.80 -15.43
CA HIS A 168 16.00 -7.83 -15.03
C HIS A 168 15.83 -6.44 -15.67
N PRO A 169 15.58 -6.30 -16.99
CA PRO A 169 15.37 -4.99 -17.59
C PRO A 169 14.14 -4.27 -17.02
N LEU A 170 13.13 -5.03 -16.57
CA LEU A 170 11.92 -4.49 -15.96
C LEU A 170 12.19 -3.96 -14.54
N ASP A 171 13.01 -4.65 -13.74
CA ASP A 171 13.43 -4.16 -12.42
C ASP A 171 14.27 -2.88 -12.53
N GLU A 172 15.23 -2.84 -13.47
CA GLU A 172 16.01 -1.63 -13.76
C GLU A 172 15.13 -0.47 -14.19
N LEU A 173 14.15 -0.73 -15.07
CA LEU A 173 13.18 0.27 -15.51
C LEU A 173 12.40 0.83 -14.32
N PHE A 174 11.86 -0.02 -13.44
CA PHE A 174 11.03 0.44 -12.33
C PHE A 174 11.82 1.15 -11.24
N THR A 175 13.03 0.69 -10.92
CA THR A 175 13.89 1.40 -9.95
C THR A 175 14.34 2.76 -10.49
N THR A 176 14.64 2.83 -11.79
CA THR A 176 14.92 4.10 -12.48
C THR A 176 13.70 5.02 -12.47
N GLN A 177 12.51 4.50 -12.80
CA GLN A 177 11.27 5.26 -12.77
C GLN A 177 10.96 5.81 -11.37
N ALA A 178 11.14 5.00 -10.32
CA ALA A 178 10.98 5.45 -8.93
C ALA A 178 11.91 6.64 -8.61
N ALA A 179 13.16 6.58 -9.07
CA ALA A 179 14.12 7.66 -8.87
C ALA A 179 13.68 8.94 -9.59
N TYR A 180 13.19 8.83 -10.83
CA TYR A 180 12.68 9.98 -11.59
C TYR A 180 11.44 10.61 -10.96
N ILE A 181 10.48 9.80 -10.48
CA ILE A 181 9.31 10.30 -9.75
C ILE A 181 9.76 11.18 -8.57
N LEU A 182 10.68 10.68 -7.74
CA LEU A 182 11.16 11.42 -6.58
C LEU A 182 11.90 12.71 -6.97
N LEU A 183 12.72 12.68 -8.02
CA LEU A 183 13.41 13.86 -8.53
C LEU A 183 12.41 14.92 -9.02
N ASP A 184 11.39 14.52 -9.78
CA ASP A 184 10.36 15.43 -10.29
C ASP A 184 9.58 16.13 -9.17
N LYS A 185 9.14 15.37 -8.15
CA LYS A 185 8.49 15.95 -6.97
C LYS A 185 9.41 16.92 -6.23
N TYR A 186 10.68 16.58 -6.08
CA TYR A 186 11.65 17.45 -5.41
C TYR A 186 11.92 18.73 -6.19
N PHE A 187 12.06 18.66 -7.52
CA PHE A 187 12.22 19.86 -8.35
C PHE A 187 10.99 20.76 -8.25
N THR A 188 9.78 20.20 -8.27
CA THR A 188 8.55 20.95 -8.05
C THR A 188 8.55 21.66 -6.70
N GLN A 189 8.96 20.99 -5.62
CA GLN A 189 9.10 21.62 -4.30
C GLN A 189 10.11 22.77 -4.31
N VAL A 190 11.29 22.60 -4.93
CA VAL A 190 12.32 23.64 -5.03
C VAL A 190 11.80 24.85 -5.82
N ASP A 191 11.15 24.63 -6.95
CA ASP A 191 10.54 25.67 -7.79
C ASP A 191 9.47 26.46 -7.02
N GLN A 192 8.58 25.79 -6.30
CA GLN A 192 7.57 26.43 -5.46
C GLN A 192 8.20 27.27 -4.34
N THR A 193 9.25 26.75 -3.71
CA THR A 193 10.00 27.45 -2.65
C THR A 193 10.67 28.71 -3.20
N TYR A 194 11.26 28.63 -4.40
CA TYR A 194 11.88 29.77 -5.07
C TYR A 194 10.86 30.84 -5.50
N LYS A 195 9.69 30.41 -5.99
CA LYS A 195 8.60 31.30 -6.44
C LYS A 195 7.80 31.95 -5.31
N SER A 196 7.88 31.41 -4.10
CA SER A 196 7.20 31.95 -2.91
C SER A 196 8.22 32.54 -1.94
N PRO A 197 8.93 33.64 -2.31
CA PRO A 197 9.85 34.29 -1.41
C PRO A 197 9.08 34.80 -0.18
N LEU A 198 9.64 34.54 1.00
CA LEU A 198 9.19 35.05 2.29
C LEU A 198 9.04 36.57 2.29
#